data_AF-X0UG97-F1
#
_entry.id   AF-X0UG97-F1
#
_cell.length_a   1.000
_cell.length_b   1.000
_cell.length_c   1.000
_cell.angle_alpha   90.00
_cell.angle_beta   90.00
_cell.angle_gamma   90.00
#
_symmetry.space_group_name_H-M   'P 1'
#
loop_
_entity.id
_entity.type
_entity.pdbx_description
1 polymer ?
#
loop_
_entity_poly.entity_id
_entity_poly.type
_entity_poly.pdbx_seq_one_letter_code
_entity_poly.pdbx_strand_id
1 'polypeptide(L)'
;WIDSSGKSGEEPPEEVKRFYNLCEEFQKTLLGTEEYRKVGKELVTLALENLWHIGIVGMTPHPSIIKNGLRNAPEEGLWVFTYRFWMIYHPDQWFWK
;
A
#
# COMPACT_ATOMS: atom_id res chain seq x y z
N TRP A 1 6.11 -8.61 21.48
CA TRP A 1 7.35 -7.95 21.95
C TRP A 1 7.32 -6.45 21.70
N ILE A 2 7.19 -5.98 20.45
CA ILE A 2 7.19 -4.54 20.10
C ILE A 2 6.07 -3.77 20.83
N ASP A 3 4.81 -4.18 20.68
CA ASP A 3 3.65 -3.52 21.32
C ASP A 3 3.73 -3.49 22.86
N SER A 4 4.35 -4.53 23.42
CA SER A 4 4.51 -4.70 24.87
C SER A 4 5.77 -4.03 25.43
N SER A 5 6.60 -3.41 24.58
CA SER A 5 7.93 -2.93 24.94
C SER A 5 8.79 -3.99 25.62
N GLY A 6 8.83 -5.20 25.05
CA GLY A 6 9.62 -6.33 25.55
C GLY A 6 9.03 -7.10 26.74
N LYS A 7 7.84 -6.74 27.24
CA LYS A 7 7.22 -7.44 28.38
C LYS A 7 6.63 -8.81 28.02
N SER A 8 6.27 -9.04 26.76
CA SER A 8 5.69 -10.30 26.32
C SER A 8 5.99 -10.64 24.85
N GLY A 9 5.97 -11.94 24.54
CA GLY A 9 6.32 -12.49 23.23
C GLY A 9 7.83 -12.64 23.01
N GLU A 10 8.20 -13.17 21.85
CA GLU A 10 9.59 -13.41 21.47
C GLU A 10 10.25 -12.14 20.93
N GLU A 11 11.52 -11.94 21.28
CA GLU A 11 12.33 -10.83 20.79
C GLU A 11 12.63 -11.03 19.29
N PRO A 12 12.25 -10.07 18.41
CA PRO A 12 12.50 -10.22 16.99
C PRO A 12 14.00 -10.13 16.65
N PRO A 13 14.45 -10.76 15.56
CA PRO A 13 15.80 -10.56 15.03
C PRO A 13 16.12 -9.08 14.75
N GLU A 14 17.41 -8.73 14.76
CA GLU A 14 17.87 -7.34 14.59
C GLU A 14 17.42 -6.72 13.26
N GLU A 15 17.41 -7.49 12.18
CA GLU A 15 16.94 -7.05 10.87
C GLU A 15 15.44 -6.72 10.87
N VAL A 16 14.63 -7.44 11.65
CA VAL A 16 13.20 -7.18 11.80
C VAL A 16 12.96 -5.94 12.65
N LYS A 17 13.74 -5.75 13.73
CA LYS A 17 13.72 -4.50 14.52
C LYS A 17 14.09 -3.30 13.66
N ARG A 18 15.14 -3.41 12.84
CA ARG A 18 15.56 -2.35 11.90
C ARG A 18 14.44 -2.05 10.91
N PHE A 19 13.83 -3.07 10.31
CA PHE A 19 12.71 -2.87 9.39
C PHE A 19 11.53 -2.16 10.05
N TYR A 20 11.19 -2.53 11.29
CA TYR A 20 10.14 -1.85 12.06
C TYR A 20 10.46 -0.37 12.29
N ASN A 21 11.70 -0.05 12.68
CA ASN A 21 12.13 1.33 12.88
C ASN A 21 12.07 2.15 11.58
N LEU A 22 12.47 1.57 10.45
CA LEU A 22 12.36 2.21 9.14
C LEU A 22 10.89 2.46 8.75
N CYS A 23 9.98 1.54 9.05
CA CYS A 23 8.54 1.74 8.85
C CYS A 23 8.03 2.93 9.67
N GLU A 24 8.38 3.00 10.95
CA GLU A 24 8.02 4.10 11.84
C GLU A 24 8.55 5.44 11.34
N GLU A 25 9.81 5.48 10.88
CA GLU A 25 10.42 6.68 10.30
C GLU A 25 9.71 7.09 9.02
N PHE A 26 9.49 6.16 8.09
CA PHE A 26 8.83 6.40 6.81
C PHE A 26 7.43 6.98 6.99
N GLN A 27 6.67 6.51 7.99
CA GLN A 27 5.34 7.03 8.33
C GLN A 27 5.38 8.45 8.92
N LYS A 28 6.49 8.83 9.57
CA LYS A 28 6.69 10.16 10.16
C LYS A 28 7.29 11.16 9.17
N THR A 29 7.98 10.69 8.14
CA THR A 29 8.57 11.57 7.12
C THR A 29 7.51 12.19 6.23
N LEU A 30 7.66 13.48 5.93
CA LEU A 30 6.74 14.19 5.04
C LEU A 30 6.79 13.58 3.63
N LEU A 31 5.61 13.18 3.14
CA LEU A 31 5.41 12.56 1.83
C LEU A 31 6.06 13.40 0.71
N GLY A 32 6.86 12.74 -0.14
CA GLY A 32 7.45 13.34 -1.33
C GLY A 32 8.73 14.16 -1.11
N THR A 33 9.22 14.27 0.13
CA THR A 33 10.55 14.83 0.43
C THR A 33 11.68 13.89 0.01
N GLU A 34 12.92 14.40 -0.02
CA GLU A 34 14.09 13.56 -0.29
C GLU A 34 14.31 12.51 0.80
N GLU A 35 14.11 12.89 2.06
CA GLU A 35 14.19 11.96 3.19
C GLU A 35 13.16 10.83 3.04
N TYR A 36 11.93 11.14 2.62
CA TYR A 36 10.90 10.12 2.39
C TYR A 36 11.33 9.09 1.34
N ARG A 37 11.95 9.56 0.25
CA ARG A 37 12.48 8.66 -0.79
C ARG A 37 13.63 7.81 -0.27
N LYS A 38 14.52 8.40 0.52
CA LYS A 38 15.69 7.72 1.09
C LYS A 38 15.27 6.61 2.06
N VAL A 39 14.43 6.93 3.05
CA VAL A 39 13.94 5.95 4.04
C VAL A 39 13.11 4.86 3.35
N GLY A 40 12.24 5.22 2.40
CA GLY A 40 11.46 4.25 1.64
C GLY A 40 12.34 3.31 0.80
N LYS A 41 13.42 3.83 0.19
CA LYS A 41 14.38 3.01 -0.55
C LYS A 41 15.10 2.03 0.37
N GLU A 42 15.53 2.48 1.55
CA GLU A 42 16.20 1.63 2.54
C GLU A 42 15.28 0.51 3.03
N LEU A 43 14.01 0.85 3.33
CA LEU A 43 12.99 -0.11 3.73
C LEU A 43 12.78 -1.21 2.69
N VAL A 44 12.60 -0.84 1.41
CA VAL A 44 12.38 -1.81 0.33
C VAL A 44 13.65 -2.61 0.07
N THR A 45 14.83 -2.00 0.12
CA THR A 45 16.12 -2.70 -0.05
C THR A 45 16.26 -3.80 0.98
N LEU A 46 16.01 -3.50 2.26
CA LEU A 46 16.11 -4.48 3.34
C LEU A 46 15.14 -5.66 3.15
N ALA A 47 13.90 -5.39 2.73
CA ALA A 47 12.92 -6.45 2.45
C ALA A 47 13.34 -7.34 1.28
N LEU A 48 13.97 -6.77 0.25
CA LEU A 48 14.46 -7.50 -0.92
C LEU A 48 15.69 -8.35 -0.60
N GLU A 49 16.65 -7.84 0.17
CA GLU A 49 17.85 -8.58 0.58
C GLU A 49 17.50 -9.83 1.40
N ASN A 50 16.44 -9.75 2.20
CA ASN A 50 15.98 -10.86 3.04
C ASN A 50 14.94 -11.77 2.36
N LEU A 51 14.43 -11.39 1.18
CA LEU A 51 13.43 -12.16 0.42
C LEU A 51 12.18 -12.56 1.23
N TRP A 52 11.73 -11.72 2.18
CA TRP A 52 10.57 -12.01 3.02
C TRP A 52 9.27 -12.19 2.21
N HIS A 53 9.19 -11.56 1.04
CA HIS A 53 8.12 -11.75 0.08
C HIS A 53 8.70 -12.07 -1.30
N ILE A 54 8.26 -13.20 -1.86
CA ILE A 54 8.60 -13.62 -3.22
C ILE A 54 7.34 -13.48 -4.08
N GLY A 55 7.29 -12.41 -4.86
CA GLY A 55 6.21 -12.18 -5.82
C GLY A 55 6.34 -13.12 -7.03
N ILE A 56 5.22 -13.63 -7.53
CA ILE A 56 5.18 -14.47 -8.73
C ILE A 56 4.69 -13.65 -9.94
N VAL A 57 3.48 -13.09 -9.85
CA VAL A 57 2.90 -12.16 -10.83
C VAL A 57 2.11 -11.10 -10.07
N GLY A 58 2.15 -9.86 -10.54
CA GLY A 58 1.34 -8.74 -10.06
C GLY A 58 0.71 -7.98 -11.21
N MET A 59 -0.08 -6.94 -10.88
CA MET A 59 -0.69 -6.03 -11.87
C MET A 59 -1.55 -6.75 -12.93
N THR A 60 -2.28 -7.78 -12.52
CA THR A 60 -3.26 -8.43 -13.40
C THR A 60 -4.31 -7.42 -13.86
N PRO A 61 -4.72 -7.44 -15.15
CA PRO A 61 -5.80 -6.57 -15.63
C PRO A 61 -7.12 -6.83 -14.88
N HIS A 62 -7.84 -5.77 -14.54
CA HIS A 62 -9.15 -5.83 -13.89
C HIS A 62 -10.23 -5.27 -14.83
N PRO A 63 -10.76 -6.07 -15.76
CA PRO A 63 -11.80 -5.59 -16.66
C PRO A 63 -13.08 -5.28 -15.88
N SER A 64 -13.65 -4.11 -16.13
CA SER A 64 -14.92 -3.68 -15.55
C SER A 64 -15.94 -3.43 -16.66
N ILE A 65 -17.20 -3.73 -16.38
CA ILE A 65 -18.29 -3.59 -17.36
C ILE A 65 -19.21 -2.45 -16.89
N ILE A 66 -19.27 -1.38 -17.68
CA ILE A 66 -20.18 -0.25 -17.46
C ILE A 66 -21.16 -0.19 -18.63
N LYS A 67 -22.45 -0.16 -18.32
CA LYS A 67 -23.50 -0.13 -19.35
C LYS A 67 -23.56 1.24 -20.02
N ASN A 68 -23.71 1.21 -21.34
CA ASN A 68 -23.97 2.42 -22.15
C ASN A 68 -25.18 3.20 -21.59
N GLY A 69 -24.96 4.48 -21.30
CA GLY A 69 -25.98 5.38 -20.72
C GLY A 69 -25.64 5.83 -19.30
N LEU A 70 -24.84 5.06 -18.55
CA LEU A 70 -24.31 5.51 -17.27
C LEU A 70 -23.18 6.52 -17.54
N ARG A 71 -23.22 7.67 -16.85
CA ARG A 71 -22.28 8.79 -16.99
C ARG A 71 -21.59 9.05 -15.66
N ASN A 72 -20.44 9.72 -15.72
CA ASN A 72 -19.49 9.97 -14.62
C ASN A 72 -18.80 8.73 -14.02
N ALA A 73 -19.14 7.51 -14.48
CA ALA A 73 -18.34 6.33 -14.16
C ALA A 73 -17.00 6.37 -14.93
N PRO A 74 -15.88 5.93 -14.31
CA PRO A 74 -14.55 6.00 -14.93
C PRO A 74 -14.42 4.99 -16.07
N GLU A 75 -13.76 5.40 -17.17
CA GLU A 75 -13.38 4.49 -18.27
C GLU A 75 -12.13 3.67 -17.93
N GLU A 76 -11.18 4.29 -17.23
CA GLU A 76 -9.95 3.68 -16.75
C GLU A 76 -9.70 4.04 -15.29
N GLY A 77 -9.11 3.13 -14.53
CA GLY A 77 -8.87 3.37 -13.11
C GLY A 77 -8.42 2.16 -12.29
N LEU A 78 -8.27 2.40 -11.00
CA LEU A 78 -8.00 1.43 -9.96
C LEU A 78 -9.30 0.82 -9.46
N TRP A 79 -9.44 -0.48 -9.63
CA TRP A 79 -10.48 -1.25 -8.96
C TRP A 79 -9.83 -2.15 -7.93
N VAL A 80 -9.78 -1.68 -6.67
CA VAL A 80 -9.10 -2.41 -5.58
C VAL A 80 -9.81 -2.21 -4.26
N PHE A 81 -9.82 -3.25 -3.43
CA PHE A 81 -10.47 -3.25 -2.12
C PHE A 81 -9.92 -2.18 -1.17
N THR A 82 -8.62 -1.85 -1.23
CA THR A 82 -7.98 -0.80 -0.41
C THR A 82 -8.68 0.55 -0.53
N TYR A 83 -9.26 0.83 -1.70
CA TYR A 83 -10.04 2.04 -1.99
C TYR A 83 -11.55 1.81 -1.93
N ARG A 84 -12.00 0.69 -1.32
CA ARG A 84 -13.37 0.17 -1.37
C ARG A 84 -13.96 0.18 -2.80
N PHE A 85 -13.18 -0.32 -3.75
CA PHE A 85 -13.53 -0.42 -5.16
C PHE A 85 -13.84 0.95 -5.79
N TRP A 86 -15.12 1.25 -6.04
CA TRP A 86 -15.55 2.44 -6.78
C TRP A 86 -15.52 3.72 -5.97
N MET A 87 -15.31 3.65 -4.65
CA MET A 87 -15.54 4.78 -3.75
C MET A 87 -14.67 6.00 -4.06
N ILE A 88 -13.45 5.81 -4.57
CA ILE A 88 -12.57 6.91 -5.01
C ILE A 88 -13.08 7.65 -6.26
N TYR A 89 -14.08 7.10 -6.95
CA TYR A 89 -14.71 7.70 -8.13
C TYR A 89 -16.08 8.31 -7.82
N HIS A 90 -16.43 8.45 -6.54
CA HIS A 90 -17.68 9.08 -6.10
C HIS A 90 -18.92 8.55 -6.86
N PRO A 91 -19.28 7.27 -6.68
CA PRO A 91 -20.38 6.66 -7.42
C PRO A 91 -21.74 7.33 -7.15
N ASP A 92 -21.85 8.12 -6.09
CA ASP A 92 -22.97 9.02 -5.81
C ASP A 92 -23.16 10.12 -6.88
N GLN A 93 -22.13 10.43 -7.66
CA GLN A 93 -22.18 11.40 -8.76
C GLN A 93 -22.53 10.76 -10.11
N TRP A 94 -22.71 9.44 -10.16
CA TRP A 94 -23.05 8.74 -11.39
C TRP A 94 -24.53 8.90 -11.71
N PHE A 95 -24.85 9.05 -13.00
CA PHE A 95 -26.23 9.26 -13.42
C PHE A 95 -26.51 8.62 -14.77
N TRP A 96 -27.79 8.31 -15.01
CA TRP A 96 -28.25 7.82 -16.29
C TRP A 96 -28.60 9.00 -17.21
N LYS A 97 -28.11 8.94 -18.44
CA LYS A 97 -28.57 9.79 -19.54
C LYS A 97 -29.95 9.37 -20.03
#